data_AF-A0A367J3N8-F1
#
_entry.id   AF-A0A367J3N8-F1
#
_cell.length_a   1.000
_cell.length_b   1.000
_cell.length_c   1.000
_cell.angle_alpha   90.00
_cell.angle_beta   90.00
_cell.angle_gamma   90.00
#
_symmetry.space_group_name_H-M   'P 1'
#
loop_
_entity.id
_entity.type
_entity.pdbx_description
1 polymer ?
#
loop_
_entity_poly.entity_id
_entity_poly.type
_entity_poly.pdbx_seq_one_letter_code
_entity_poly.pdbx_strand_id
1 'polypeptide(L)'
;MQQPIGKIEEALTDLNIDVPHQDNYLLPQWKDITAFLDKATQDFEVGQLVHLQSFTLFDAMSAIEIMDPRMDTGMAVAEPYRAFDITQQFSAEQILSIMDKLVTREMAWISGHSLSQTVYTCIYFHHIQSLNEFSMPTLTSPVPDIIYGVLRTYILATVKCCHYIWMEMTQGNIYE
;
A
#
# COMPACT_ATOMS: atom_id res chain seq x y z
N MET A 1 36.37 25.06 -9.93
CA MET A 1 37.47 24.09 -10.10
C MET A 1 37.01 22.79 -9.43
N GLN A 2 36.23 21.98 -10.15
CA GLN A 2 35.72 20.70 -9.64
C GLN A 2 36.91 19.74 -9.55
N GLN A 3 37.18 19.22 -8.37
CA GLN A 3 38.16 18.13 -8.20
C GLN A 3 37.69 16.93 -9.03
N PRO A 4 38.59 16.27 -9.78
CA PRO A 4 38.20 15.10 -10.56
C PRO A 4 37.75 14.02 -9.59
N ILE A 5 36.53 13.53 -9.78
CA ILE A 5 36.00 12.35 -9.09
C ILE A 5 37.04 11.25 -9.34
N GLY A 6 37.72 10.80 -8.27
CA GLY A 6 38.67 9.69 -8.32
C GLY A 6 38.01 8.52 -9.05
N LYS A 7 38.79 7.86 -9.91
CA LYS A 7 38.29 6.82 -10.80
C LYS A 7 37.52 5.80 -9.95
N ILE A 8 36.24 5.60 -10.28
CA ILE A 8 35.33 4.68 -9.57
C ILE A 8 35.98 3.29 -9.38
N GLU A 9 36.84 2.90 -10.32
CA GLU A 9 37.64 1.68 -10.28
C GLU A 9 38.59 1.58 -9.06
N GLU A 10 39.19 2.69 -8.61
CA GLU A 10 40.06 2.72 -7.41
C GLU A 10 39.23 2.48 -6.14
N ALA A 11 38.06 3.12 -6.03
CA ALA A 11 37.15 2.92 -4.91
C ALA A 11 36.58 1.49 -4.86
N LEU A 12 36.29 0.89 -6.02
CA LEU A 12 35.83 -0.50 -6.10
C LEU A 12 36.93 -1.51 -5.70
N THR A 13 38.19 -1.19 -6.03
CA THR A 13 39.35 -1.99 -5.65
C THR A 13 39.62 -1.90 -4.15
N ASP A 14 39.55 -0.69 -3.56
CA ASP A 14 39.71 -0.48 -2.11
C ASP A 14 38.64 -1.22 -1.28
N LEU A 15 37.43 -1.35 -1.84
CA LEU A 15 36.31 -2.06 -1.21
C LEU A 15 36.31 -3.57 -1.48
N ASN A 16 37.28 -4.06 -2.27
CA ASN A 16 37.42 -5.47 -2.65
C ASN A 16 36.09 -6.03 -3.21
N ILE A 17 35.51 -5.31 -4.18
CA ILE A 17 34.28 -5.68 -4.89
C ILE A 17 34.69 -6.32 -6.21
N ASP A 18 34.44 -7.62 -6.35
CA ASP A 18 34.75 -8.37 -7.57
C ASP A 18 33.66 -8.11 -8.63
N VAL A 19 34.03 -7.72 -9.84
CA VAL A 19 33.07 -7.42 -10.92
C VAL A 19 33.09 -8.58 -11.92
N PRO A 20 32.10 -9.48 -11.89
CA PRO A 20 32.13 -10.68 -12.73
C PRO A 20 31.77 -10.32 -14.18
N HIS A 21 32.63 -10.72 -15.11
CA HIS A 21 32.30 -10.79 -16.53
C HIS A 21 31.63 -12.13 -16.84
N GLN A 22 30.29 -12.26 -16.80
CA GLN A 22 29.56 -13.30 -17.57
C GLN A 22 28.02 -13.21 -17.54
N ASP A 23 27.44 -13.62 -18.67
CA ASP A 23 26.05 -13.57 -19.14
C ASP A 23 25.02 -14.45 -18.38
N ASN A 24 24.98 -14.37 -17.04
CA ASN A 24 23.84 -14.85 -16.26
C ASN A 24 23.12 -13.63 -15.68
N TYR A 25 21.78 -13.63 -15.72
CA TYR A 25 20.92 -12.55 -15.18
C TYR A 25 21.58 -11.87 -13.99
N LEU A 26 21.89 -10.57 -14.16
CA LEU A 26 22.62 -9.70 -13.24
C LEU A 26 21.87 -9.55 -11.92
N LEU A 27 21.83 -10.59 -11.10
CA LEU A 27 21.61 -10.43 -9.69
C LEU A 27 22.85 -9.70 -9.18
N PRO A 28 22.71 -8.50 -8.57
CA PRO A 28 23.86 -7.80 -8.03
C PRO A 28 24.59 -8.75 -7.07
N GLN A 29 25.93 -8.75 -7.13
CA GLN A 29 26.70 -9.49 -6.14
C GLN A 29 26.43 -8.87 -4.77
N TRP A 30 25.74 -9.62 -3.92
CA TRP A 30 25.50 -9.22 -2.54
C TRP A 30 26.71 -9.59 -1.69
N LYS A 31 27.31 -8.60 -1.04
CA LYS A 31 28.37 -8.80 -0.04
C LYS A 31 27.76 -8.61 1.34
N ASP A 32 27.87 -9.62 2.19
CA ASP A 32 27.46 -9.49 3.59
C ASP A 32 28.40 -8.53 4.31
N ILE A 33 27.83 -7.49 4.92
CA ILE A 33 28.54 -6.47 5.69
C ILE A 33 28.09 -6.40 7.15
N THR A 34 27.32 -7.38 7.63
CA THR A 34 26.78 -7.41 9.01
C THR A 34 27.90 -7.24 10.04
N ALA A 35 28.97 -8.04 9.93
CA ALA A 35 30.11 -7.97 10.84
C ALA A 35 30.85 -6.62 10.80
N PHE A 36 30.85 -5.94 9.65
CA PHE A 36 31.44 -4.61 9.52
C PHE A 36 30.59 -3.57 10.26
N LEU A 37 29.27 -3.60 10.09
CA LEU A 37 28.33 -2.69 10.76
C LEU A 37 28.35 -2.91 12.29
N ASP A 38 28.37 -4.16 12.75
CA ASP A 38 28.46 -4.49 14.17
C ASP A 38 29.75 -3.97 14.82
N LYS A 39 30.86 -3.98 14.07
CA LYS A 39 32.13 -3.43 14.55
C LYS A 39 32.14 -1.91 14.53
N ALA A 40 31.67 -1.28 13.45
CA ALA A 40 31.68 0.17 13.31
C ALA A 40 30.76 0.87 14.32
N THR A 41 29.65 0.23 14.71
CA THR A 41 28.71 0.77 15.70
C THR A 41 29.21 0.68 17.14
N GLN A 42 30.23 -0.14 17.44
CA GLN A 42 30.84 -0.21 18.77
C GLN A 42 31.60 1.06 19.17
N ASP A 43 32.03 1.84 18.18
CA ASP A 43 32.76 3.09 18.40
C ASP A 43 31.83 4.27 18.74
N PHE A 44 30.50 4.07 18.71
CA PHE A 44 29.53 5.15 18.93
C PHE A 44 29.26 5.33 20.43
N GLU A 45 29.25 6.59 20.86
CA GLU A 45 28.75 6.98 22.17
C GLU A 45 27.22 7.10 22.17
N VAL A 46 26.61 6.99 23.35
CA VAL A 46 25.16 7.16 23.50
C VAL A 46 24.73 8.54 22.99
N GLY A 47 23.77 8.55 22.05
CA GLY A 47 23.25 9.77 21.44
C GLY A 47 23.93 10.17 20.13
N GLN A 48 24.96 9.45 19.69
CA GLN A 48 25.55 9.65 18.36
C GLN A 48 24.72 8.93 17.29
N LEU A 49 24.58 9.59 16.13
CA LEU A 49 23.84 9.08 14.98
C LEU A 49 24.60 9.45 13.71
N VAL A 50 24.77 8.47 12.80
CA VAL A 50 25.28 8.73 11.46
C VAL A 50 24.09 8.78 10.51
N HIS A 51 23.90 9.95 9.89
CA HIS A 51 22.86 10.21 8.92
C HIS A 51 23.32 11.28 7.93
N LEU A 52 22.59 11.45 6.83
CA LEU A 52 22.84 12.53 5.88
C LEU A 52 22.56 13.89 6.52
N GLN A 53 23.32 14.92 6.15
CA GLN A 53 23.16 16.27 6.70
C GLN A 53 21.77 16.88 6.40
N SER A 54 21.11 16.41 5.33
CA SER A 54 19.74 16.81 4.96
C SER A 54 18.65 16.05 5.72
N PHE A 55 18.99 14.96 6.41
CA PHE A 55 18.03 14.15 7.15
C PHE A 55 17.84 14.71 8.56
N THR A 56 16.59 14.97 8.94
CA THR A 56 16.27 15.51 10.27
C THR A 56 15.68 14.42 11.17
N LEU A 57 15.79 14.60 12.48
CA LEU A 57 15.12 13.70 13.44
C LEU A 57 13.59 13.78 13.34
N PHE A 58 13.04 14.89 12.81
CA PHE A 58 11.61 14.99 12.54
C PHE A 58 11.19 14.02 11.43
N ASP A 59 12.01 13.87 10.39
CA ASP A 59 11.77 12.87 9.33
C ASP A 59 11.77 11.45 9.91
N ALA A 60 12.69 11.18 10.85
CA ALA A 60 12.79 9.90 11.54
C ALA A 60 11.53 9.53 12.35
N MET A 61 10.75 10.52 12.84
CA MET A 61 9.51 10.27 13.59
C MET A 61 8.40 9.64 12.73
N SER A 62 8.50 9.74 11.41
CA SER A 62 7.54 9.12 10.47
C SER A 62 7.95 7.71 10.02
N ALA A 63 9.14 7.24 10.41
CA ALA A 63 9.65 5.95 10.00
C ALA A 63 8.81 4.80 10.57
N ILE A 64 8.57 3.77 9.75
CA ILE A 64 7.91 2.53 10.19
C ILE A 64 8.95 1.64 10.88
N GLU A 65 8.61 1.14 12.07
CA GLU A 65 9.42 0.18 12.81
C GLU A 65 8.99 -1.25 12.48
N ILE A 66 9.89 -2.02 11.86
CA ILE A 66 9.64 -3.43 11.53
C ILE A 66 9.62 -4.24 12.82
N MET A 67 8.74 -5.24 12.90
CA MET A 67 8.48 -6.08 14.07
C MET A 67 7.76 -5.39 15.25
N ASP A 68 7.41 -4.10 15.15
CA ASP A 68 6.53 -3.47 16.15
C ASP A 68 5.05 -3.79 15.84
N PRO A 69 4.26 -4.32 16.80
CA PRO A 69 2.88 -4.73 16.54
C PRO A 69 1.91 -3.62 16.12
N ARG A 70 2.25 -2.34 16.37
CA ARG A 70 1.40 -1.18 16.04
C ARG A 70 1.85 -0.48 14.77
N MET A 71 3.14 -0.55 14.44
CA MET A 71 3.72 0.13 13.28
C MET A 71 3.91 -0.81 12.09
N ASP A 72 4.14 -2.10 12.32
CA ASP A 72 4.35 -3.10 11.28
C ASP A 72 3.04 -3.84 10.95
N THR A 73 2.44 -3.52 9.80
CA THR A 73 1.25 -4.21 9.30
C THR A 73 1.52 -5.68 8.94
N GLY A 74 2.78 -6.06 8.68
CA GLY A 74 3.20 -7.43 8.45
C GLY A 74 3.16 -8.31 9.70
N MET A 75 3.17 -7.70 10.89
CA MET A 75 2.97 -8.42 12.17
C MET A 75 1.50 -8.78 12.41
N ALA A 76 0.56 -8.06 11.81
CA ALA A 76 -0.88 -8.24 11.97
C ALA A 76 -1.43 -9.33 11.04
N VAL A 77 -0.98 -10.58 11.17
CA VAL A 77 -1.56 -11.73 10.45
C VAL A 77 -2.07 -12.76 11.45
N ALA A 78 -3.12 -12.41 12.19
CA ALA A 78 -3.80 -13.35 13.08
C ALA A 78 -4.82 -14.23 12.34
N GLU A 79 -5.40 -13.74 11.23
CA GLU A 79 -6.35 -14.50 10.44
C GLU A 79 -5.77 -14.88 9.07
N PRO A 80 -5.88 -16.16 8.64
CA PRO A 80 -5.46 -16.56 7.31
C PRO A 80 -6.26 -15.78 6.27
N TYR A 81 -5.58 -15.30 5.23
CA TYR A 81 -6.21 -14.71 4.06
C TYR A 81 -7.28 -15.67 3.53
N ARG A 82 -8.55 -15.32 3.75
CA ARG A 82 -9.66 -16.09 3.17
C ARG A 82 -9.77 -15.67 1.72
N ALA A 83 -9.66 -16.65 0.82
CA ALA A 83 -9.96 -16.44 -0.58
C ALA A 83 -11.38 -15.86 -0.69
N PHE A 84 -11.48 -14.69 -1.29
CA PHE A 84 -12.75 -14.02 -1.51
C PHE A 84 -13.20 -14.29 -2.95
N ASP A 85 -14.36 -14.91 -3.09
CA ASP A 85 -14.98 -15.12 -4.39
C ASP A 85 -15.88 -13.93 -4.74
N ILE A 86 -15.41 -13.09 -5.66
CA ILE A 86 -16.16 -11.93 -6.15
C ILE A 86 -17.47 -12.34 -6.83
N THR A 87 -17.53 -13.55 -7.42
CA THR A 87 -18.69 -14.04 -8.18
C THR A 87 -19.78 -14.64 -7.29
N GLN A 88 -19.52 -14.75 -5.99
CA GLN A 88 -20.45 -15.31 -5.04
C GLN A 88 -21.76 -14.51 -5.04
N GLN A 89 -22.86 -15.21 -5.33
CA GLN A 89 -24.20 -14.62 -5.25
C GLN A 89 -24.72 -14.64 -3.81
N PHE A 90 -25.37 -13.54 -3.42
CA PHE A 90 -25.91 -13.34 -2.08
C PHE A 90 -27.42 -13.08 -2.15
N SER A 91 -28.10 -13.28 -1.03
CA SER A 91 -29.51 -12.88 -0.91
C SER A 91 -29.65 -11.35 -0.93
N ALA A 92 -30.84 -10.85 -1.26
CA ALA A 92 -31.12 -9.42 -1.23
C ALA A 92 -30.85 -8.79 0.15
N GLU A 93 -31.19 -9.49 1.24
CA GLU A 93 -30.93 -9.03 2.61
C GLU A 93 -29.43 -8.89 2.90
N GLN A 94 -28.62 -9.85 2.45
CA GLN A 94 -27.17 -9.79 2.62
C GLN A 94 -26.56 -8.63 1.82
N ILE A 95 -27.06 -8.39 0.60
CA ILE A 95 -26.62 -7.25 -0.21
C ILE A 95 -26.99 -5.93 0.44
N LEU A 96 -28.21 -5.78 0.93
CA LEU A 96 -28.61 -4.59 1.69
C LEU A 96 -27.71 -4.37 2.91
N SER A 97 -27.37 -5.43 3.65
CA SER A 97 -26.43 -5.31 4.77
C SER A 97 -25.03 -4.84 4.35
N ILE A 98 -24.55 -5.24 3.17
CA ILE A 98 -23.28 -4.75 2.61
C ILE A 98 -23.41 -3.25 2.28
N MET A 99 -24.51 -2.86 1.62
CA MET A 99 -24.77 -1.47 1.26
C MET A 99 -24.85 -0.56 2.50
N ASP A 100 -25.59 -0.95 3.53
CA ASP A 100 -25.75 -0.20 4.78
C ASP A 100 -24.40 0.01 5.50
N LYS A 101 -23.57 -1.03 5.55
CA LYS A 101 -22.22 -0.95 6.13
C LYS A 101 -21.32 -0.03 5.32
N LEU A 102 -21.45 -0.03 3.99
CA LEU A 102 -20.66 0.85 3.14
C LEU A 102 -21.06 2.32 3.32
N VAL A 103 -22.36 2.63 3.41
CA VAL A 103 -22.84 3.99 3.75
C VAL A 103 -22.24 4.44 5.08
N THR A 104 -22.27 3.59 6.11
CA THR A 104 -21.72 3.93 7.42
C THR A 104 -20.22 4.25 7.35
N ARG A 105 -19.46 3.49 6.55
CA ARG A 105 -18.03 3.72 6.33
C ARG A 105 -17.76 5.00 5.55
N GLU A 106 -18.58 5.29 4.54
CA GLU A 106 -18.50 6.56 3.80
C GLU A 106 -18.75 7.76 4.71
N MET A 107 -19.75 7.68 5.60
CA MET A 107 -20.00 8.73 6.60
C MET A 107 -18.84 8.89 7.59
N ALA A 108 -18.20 7.80 8.00
CA ALA A 108 -17.01 7.85 8.85
C ALA A 108 -15.83 8.54 8.15
N TRP A 109 -15.62 8.26 6.86
CA TRP A 109 -14.61 8.93 6.05
C TRP A 109 -14.89 10.43 5.92
N ILE A 110 -16.13 10.81 5.57
CA ILE A 110 -16.56 12.20 5.49
C ILE A 110 -16.39 12.93 6.84
N SER A 111 -16.45 12.20 7.95
CA SER A 111 -16.21 12.73 9.30
C SER A 111 -14.73 12.87 9.67
N GLY A 112 -13.79 12.62 8.74
CA GLY A 112 -12.35 12.82 8.94
C GLY A 112 -11.53 11.56 9.27
N HIS A 113 -12.13 10.36 9.21
CA HIS A 113 -11.36 9.12 9.35
C HIS A 113 -10.63 8.78 8.05
N SER A 114 -9.53 8.04 8.11
CA SER A 114 -8.79 7.67 6.91
C SER A 114 -9.59 6.77 5.96
N LEU A 115 -9.38 6.93 4.66
CA LEU A 115 -10.04 6.13 3.63
C LEU A 115 -9.66 4.64 3.72
N SER A 116 -8.40 4.35 4.05
CA SER A 116 -7.86 2.99 4.23
C SER A 116 -8.55 2.22 5.36
N GLN A 117 -8.93 2.91 6.43
CA GLN A 117 -9.59 2.33 7.62
C GLN A 117 -11.13 2.32 7.53
N THR A 118 -11.71 2.94 6.50
CA THR A 118 -13.17 3.07 6.34
C THR A 118 -13.64 2.40 5.07
N VAL A 119 -13.74 3.12 3.96
CA VAL A 119 -14.31 2.66 2.69
C VAL A 119 -13.51 1.49 2.11
N TYR A 120 -12.18 1.57 2.13
CA TYR A 120 -11.30 0.53 1.57
C TYR A 120 -11.25 -0.76 2.40
N THR A 121 -11.92 -0.80 3.55
CA THR A 121 -12.19 -2.06 4.25
C THR A 121 -13.26 -2.90 3.57
N CYS A 122 -13.94 -2.36 2.54
CA CYS A 122 -14.85 -3.11 1.67
C CYS A 122 -14.05 -3.81 0.57
N ILE A 123 -13.99 -5.15 0.63
CA ILE A 123 -13.13 -5.93 -0.29
C ILE A 123 -13.47 -5.73 -1.78
N TYR A 124 -14.73 -5.43 -2.10
CA TYR A 124 -15.17 -5.14 -3.47
C TYR A 124 -14.41 -3.97 -4.13
N PHE A 125 -13.90 -3.01 -3.34
CA PHE A 125 -13.11 -1.88 -3.87
C PHE A 125 -11.75 -2.31 -4.42
N HIS A 126 -11.24 -3.47 -4.01
CA HIS A 126 -9.98 -4.03 -4.51
C HIS A 126 -10.17 -4.89 -5.76
N HIS A 127 -11.42 -5.12 -6.19
CA HIS A 127 -11.78 -5.97 -7.33
C HIS A 127 -12.67 -5.24 -8.36
N ILE A 128 -12.54 -3.91 -8.46
CA ILE A 128 -13.37 -3.08 -9.36
C ILE A 128 -13.24 -3.48 -10.83
N GLN A 129 -12.03 -3.87 -11.27
CA GLN A 129 -11.84 -4.33 -12.64
C GLN A 129 -12.65 -5.59 -12.94
N SER A 130 -12.52 -6.62 -12.10
CA SER A 130 -13.28 -7.86 -12.22
C SER A 130 -14.78 -7.62 -12.12
N LEU A 131 -15.21 -6.73 -11.21
CA LEU A 131 -16.61 -6.32 -11.13
C LEU A 131 -17.11 -5.67 -12.43
N ASN A 132 -16.27 -4.93 -13.14
CA ASN A 132 -16.66 -4.23 -14.35
C ASN A 132 -16.74 -5.14 -15.60
N GLU A 133 -16.10 -6.30 -15.57
CA GLU A 133 -16.11 -7.28 -16.67
C GLU A 133 -17.46 -8.02 -16.79
N PHE A 134 -18.25 -8.07 -15.72
CA PHE A 134 -19.58 -8.70 -15.76
C PHE A 134 -20.55 -7.89 -16.63
N SER A 135 -21.35 -8.60 -17.43
CA SER A 135 -22.44 -7.98 -18.19
C SER A 135 -23.49 -7.39 -17.26
N MET A 136 -24.05 -6.23 -17.62
CA MET A 136 -25.15 -5.65 -16.86
C MET A 136 -26.41 -6.52 -17.03
N PRO A 137 -27.12 -6.86 -15.94
CA PRO A 137 -28.36 -7.61 -16.05
C PRO A 137 -29.43 -6.76 -16.73
N THR A 138 -30.28 -7.41 -17.51
CA THR A 138 -31.48 -6.84 -18.12
C THR A 138 -32.72 -7.21 -17.30
N LEU A 139 -33.88 -6.56 -17.56
CA LEU A 139 -35.14 -6.92 -16.89
C LEU A 139 -35.60 -8.37 -17.13
N THR A 140 -35.02 -9.05 -18.12
CA THR A 140 -35.31 -10.46 -18.42
C THR A 140 -34.32 -11.43 -17.77
N SER A 141 -33.30 -10.92 -17.07
CA SER A 141 -32.26 -11.75 -16.44
C SER A 141 -32.82 -12.45 -15.19
N PRO A 142 -32.20 -13.58 -14.78
CA PRO A 142 -32.51 -14.22 -13.51
C PRO A 142 -32.44 -13.23 -12.35
N VAL A 143 -33.35 -13.37 -11.39
CA VAL A 143 -33.41 -12.52 -10.19
C VAL A 143 -32.06 -12.43 -9.44
N PRO A 144 -31.29 -13.54 -9.26
CA PRO A 144 -29.98 -13.46 -8.62
C PRO A 144 -28.98 -12.56 -9.36
N ASP A 145 -29.01 -12.56 -10.69
CA ASP A 145 -28.13 -11.74 -11.53
C ASP A 145 -28.51 -10.27 -11.44
N ILE A 146 -29.81 -9.97 -11.37
CA ILE A 146 -30.33 -8.62 -11.13
C ILE A 146 -29.86 -8.12 -9.75
N ILE A 147 -30.05 -8.93 -8.71
CA ILE A 147 -29.64 -8.63 -7.33
C ILE A 147 -28.13 -8.35 -7.25
N TYR A 148 -27.31 -9.19 -7.87
CA TYR A 148 -25.87 -8.98 -7.94
C TYR A 148 -25.49 -7.73 -8.75
N GLY A 149 -26.20 -7.44 -9.83
CA GLY A 149 -26.03 -6.21 -10.60
C GLY A 149 -26.31 -4.95 -9.78
N VAL A 150 -27.31 -4.97 -8.90
CA VAL A 150 -27.58 -3.85 -7.98
C VAL A 150 -26.40 -3.58 -7.07
N LEU A 151 -25.83 -4.63 -6.45
CA LEU A 151 -24.63 -4.49 -5.63
C LEU A 151 -23.47 -3.90 -6.43
N ARG A 152 -23.19 -4.44 -7.61
CA ARG A 152 -22.13 -3.95 -8.48
C ARG A 152 -22.30 -2.47 -8.81
N THR A 153 -23.49 -2.08 -9.27
CA THR A 153 -23.78 -0.68 -9.63
C THR A 153 -23.60 0.24 -8.43
N TYR A 154 -24.03 -0.20 -7.24
CA TYR A 154 -23.86 0.56 -6.01
C TYR A 154 -22.37 0.75 -5.66
N ILE A 155 -21.56 -0.31 -5.68
CA ILE A 155 -20.11 -0.20 -5.42
C ILE A 155 -19.45 0.76 -6.43
N LEU A 156 -19.75 0.63 -7.72
CA LEU A 156 -19.19 1.51 -8.76
C LEU A 156 -19.61 2.97 -8.55
N ALA A 157 -20.86 3.21 -8.16
CA ALA A 157 -21.34 4.55 -7.84
C ALA A 157 -20.58 5.13 -6.64
N THR A 158 -20.41 4.37 -5.55
CA THR A 158 -19.64 4.84 -4.37
C THR A 158 -18.18 5.14 -4.73
N VAL A 159 -17.53 4.32 -5.55
CA VAL A 159 -16.17 4.62 -6.05
C VAL A 159 -16.13 5.94 -6.80
N LYS A 160 -17.13 6.21 -7.66
CA LYS A 160 -17.24 7.49 -8.37
C LYS A 160 -17.49 8.66 -7.42
N CYS A 161 -18.31 8.50 -6.39
CA CYS A 161 -18.50 9.50 -5.35
C CYS A 161 -17.18 9.82 -4.63
N CYS A 162 -16.44 8.79 -4.21
CA CYS A 162 -15.13 8.96 -3.58
C CYS A 162 -14.15 9.70 -4.51
N HIS A 163 -14.16 9.38 -5.81
CA HIS A 163 -13.33 10.06 -6.80
C HIS A 163 -13.67 11.54 -6.93
N TYR A 164 -14.95 11.91 -6.96
CA TYR A 164 -15.34 13.33 -7.04
C TYR A 164 -14.91 14.10 -5.78
N ILE A 165 -15.08 13.52 -4.60
CA ILE A 165 -14.61 14.15 -3.35
C ILE A 165 -13.08 14.33 -3.38
N TRP A 166 -12.34 13.32 -3.80
CA TRP A 166 -10.89 13.39 -3.97
C TRP A 166 -10.46 14.48 -4.98
N MET A 167 -11.20 14.62 -6.09
CA MET A 167 -10.95 15.69 -7.06
C MET A 167 -11.11 17.08 -6.44
N GLU A 168 -12.11 17.28 -5.57
CA GLU A 168 -12.30 18.56 -4.87
C GLU A 168 -11.19 18.83 -3.85
N MET A 169 -10.75 17.80 -3.12
CA MET A 169 -9.62 17.90 -2.18
C MET A 169 -8.32 18.27 -2.90
N THR A 170 -8.00 17.58 -4.00
CA THR A 170 -6.77 17.82 -4.78
C THR A 170 -6.75 19.16 -5.51
N GLN A 171 -7.92 19.76 -5.78
CA GLN A 171 -8.02 21.12 -6.31
C GLN A 171 -7.78 22.21 -5.25
N GLY A 172 -7.64 21.84 -3.97
CA GLY A 172 -7.46 22.79 -2.87
C GLY A 172 -8.74 23.52 -2.47
N ASN A 173 -9.91 23.02 -2.89
CA ASN A 173 -11.21 23.58 -2.47
C ASN A 173 -11.54 23.20 -1.02
N ILE A 174 -10.88 22.17 -0.48
CA ILE A 174 -11.04 21.63 0.87
C ILE A 174 -9.65 21.31 1.42
N TYR A 175 -9.42 21.60 2.71
CA TYR A 175 -8.18 21.23 3.40
C TYR A 175 -8.28 19.78 3.90
N GLU A 176 -7.20 19.00 3.70
CA GLU A 176 -7.03 17.68 4.31
C GLU A 176 -6.72 17.76 5.81
#